data_AF-A0A060VX66-F1
#
_entry.id   AF-A0A060VX66-F1
#
_cell.length_a   1.000
_cell.length_b   1.000
_cell.length_c   1.000
_cell.angle_alpha   90.00
_cell.angle_beta   90.00
_cell.angle_gamma   90.00
#
_symmetry.space_group_name_H-M   'P 1'
#
loop_
_entity.id
_entity.type
_entity.pdbx_description
1 polymer ?
#
loop_
_entity_poly.entity_id
_entity_poly.type
_entity_poly.pdbx_seq_one_letter_code
_entity_poly.pdbx_strand_id
1 'polypeptide(L)'
;MPSRHEDEPLPFRSPRDHVCGRVNYSGLDFTCCEGVRHKGAGLSCCGSRAFNLTQASCCQGQLTLNVSQLVSDCCGCRPYDPLNQLCCDSRILTRTQPHAKCCGKELYDEDHQLCCGNVLKGRKVLAKMSSHHRCCGDHQFDQQSHCCCSETLSPEPLNASCCASTSSNVSKKPTCWFCMAVMKLHIMIVCHLCVYFVLFFFSTGELTRVLQTGKVAFGLEPYN
;
A
#
# COMPACT_ATOMS: atom_id res chain seq x y z
N MET A 1 59.76 35.32 35.66
CA MET A 1 59.18 35.67 34.36
C MET A 1 59.43 34.51 33.39
N PRO A 2 58.47 34.09 32.54
CA PRO A 2 57.12 33.70 32.92
C PRO A 2 56.57 32.45 32.14
N SER A 3 55.47 31.89 32.67
CA SER A 3 54.31 31.24 32.00
C SER A 3 54.48 29.89 31.26
N ARG A 4 53.89 28.77 31.72
CA ARG A 4 52.46 28.35 31.63
C ARG A 4 51.86 28.35 30.22
N HIS A 5 51.66 27.13 29.70
CA HIS A 5 50.54 26.69 28.84
C HIS A 5 50.18 25.30 29.38
N GLU A 6 49.45 25.18 30.50
CA GLU A 6 47.97 25.15 30.57
C GLU A 6 47.32 24.43 29.38
N ASP A 7 46.83 23.24 29.72
CA ASP A 7 46.00 22.29 29.01
C ASP A 7 45.02 22.94 28.02
N GLU A 8 45.10 22.56 26.75
CA GLU A 8 43.94 22.64 25.84
C GLU A 8 43.12 21.35 26.07
N PRO A 9 41.94 21.43 26.69
CA PRO A 9 41.09 20.26 26.87
C PRO A 9 40.58 19.85 25.49
N LEU A 10 40.76 18.58 25.14
CA LEU A 10 39.99 17.96 24.06
C LEU A 10 38.53 18.40 24.24
N PRO A 11 37.88 19.00 23.22
CA PRO A 11 36.54 19.52 23.41
C PRO A 11 35.69 18.34 23.85
N PHE A 12 35.11 18.47 25.04
CA PHE A 12 34.13 17.55 25.60
C PHE A 12 33.11 17.27 24.50
N ARG A 13 33.28 16.17 23.77
CA ARG A 13 32.30 15.75 22.78
C ARG A 13 31.13 15.25 23.59
N SER A 14 30.12 16.09 23.68
CA SER A 14 28.79 15.60 24.03
C SER A 14 28.45 14.51 23.00
N PRO A 15 27.80 13.40 23.38
CA PRO A 15 27.34 12.38 22.43
C PRO A 15 26.41 12.92 21.32
N ARG A 16 26.02 14.21 21.41
CA ARG A 16 25.13 14.95 20.51
C ARG A 16 25.86 15.89 19.53
N ASP A 17 27.19 16.01 19.63
CA ASP A 17 27.98 16.84 18.73
C ASP A 17 28.33 16.06 17.47
N HIS A 18 27.74 16.49 16.35
CA HIS A 18 27.97 15.91 15.03
C HIS A 18 28.94 16.77 14.24
N VAL A 19 29.74 16.15 13.35
CA VAL A 19 30.61 16.87 12.42
C VAL A 19 29.95 16.89 11.05
N CYS A 20 29.74 18.09 10.49
CA CYS A 20 29.30 18.27 9.11
C CYS A 20 30.46 18.85 8.30
N GLY A 21 30.99 18.07 7.37
CA GLY A 21 32.21 18.45 6.64
C GLY A 21 33.43 18.52 7.56
N ARG A 22 33.71 19.71 8.12
CA ARG A 22 34.80 19.95 9.10
C ARG A 22 34.38 20.80 10.31
N VAL A 23 33.07 21.04 10.48
CA VAL A 23 32.54 21.91 11.51
C VAL A 23 31.64 21.12 12.45
N ASN A 24 31.84 21.30 13.76
CA ASN A 24 30.94 20.75 14.76
C ASN A 24 29.58 21.46 14.70
N TYR A 25 28.50 20.71 14.85
CA TYR A 25 27.14 21.24 14.94
C TYR A 25 26.31 20.43 15.92
N SER A 26 25.32 21.10 16.52
CA SER A 26 24.28 20.49 17.34
C SER A 26 23.20 19.90 16.42
N GLY A 27 22.96 18.59 16.53
CA GLY A 27 21.86 17.92 15.82
C GLY A 27 20.46 18.39 16.25
N LEU A 28 20.35 19.19 17.31
CA LEU A 28 19.10 19.80 17.78
C LEU A 28 18.75 21.09 17.04
N ASP A 29 19.75 21.72 16.40
CA ASP A 29 19.57 23.01 15.73
C ASP A 29 19.80 22.93 14.23
N PHE A 30 20.52 21.90 13.77
CA PHE A 30 20.91 21.78 12.37
C PHE A 30 20.79 20.35 11.85
N THR A 31 20.60 20.27 10.54
CA THR A 31 20.68 19.04 9.74
C THR A 31 21.84 19.17 8.76
N CYS A 32 22.64 18.12 8.61
CA CYS A 32 23.74 18.08 7.64
C CYS A 32 23.35 17.23 6.43
N CYS A 33 23.45 17.80 5.22
CA CYS A 33 23.19 17.12 3.96
C CYS A 33 24.38 17.28 3.03
N GLU A 34 25.04 16.18 2.65
CA GLU A 34 26.26 16.17 1.80
C GLU A 34 27.34 17.17 2.23
N GLY A 35 27.54 17.32 3.54
CA GLY A 35 28.54 18.25 4.10
C GLY A 35 28.10 19.72 4.15
N VAL A 36 26.87 20.03 3.75
CA VAL A 36 26.24 21.35 3.89
C VAL A 36 25.33 21.37 5.12
N ARG A 37 25.53 22.35 5.99
CA ARG A 37 24.73 22.53 7.22
C ARG A 37 23.50 23.40 6.96
N HIS A 38 22.33 22.90 7.35
CA HIS A 38 21.03 23.58 7.23
C HIS A 38 20.45 23.86 8.62
N LYS A 39 19.80 25.01 8.79
CA LYS A 39 19.09 25.35 10.03
C LYS A 39 17.82 24.52 10.16
N GLY A 40 17.56 23.99 11.35
CA GLY A 40 16.45 23.11 11.69
C GLY A 40 16.91 21.67 11.91
N ALA A 41 16.47 21.08 13.02
CA ALA A 41 16.65 19.65 13.30
C ALA A 41 15.53 18.80 12.69
N GLY A 42 15.84 17.52 12.48
CA GLY A 42 14.89 16.53 11.97
C GLY A 42 14.47 16.75 10.51
N LEU A 43 15.23 17.54 9.75
CA LEU A 43 15.00 17.67 8.31
C LEU A 43 15.55 16.43 7.58
N SER A 44 14.96 16.12 6.44
CA SER A 44 15.45 15.08 5.54
C SER A 44 16.31 15.68 4.44
N CYS A 45 17.22 14.88 3.87
CA CYS A 45 18.14 15.34 2.84
C CYS A 45 17.70 14.88 1.45
N CYS A 46 17.79 15.78 0.48
CA CYS A 46 17.66 15.52 -0.95
C CYS A 46 18.93 16.05 -1.64
N GLY A 47 19.92 15.17 -1.78
CA GLY A 47 21.29 15.60 -2.09
C GLY A 47 21.81 16.57 -1.02
N SER A 48 22.35 17.71 -1.44
CA SER A 48 22.87 18.76 -0.57
C SER A 48 21.82 19.67 0.08
N ARG A 49 20.52 19.45 -0.17
CA ARG A 49 19.42 20.27 0.37
C ARG A 49 18.70 19.56 1.52
N ALA A 50 18.42 20.29 2.60
CA ALA A 50 17.52 19.82 3.66
C ALA A 50 16.08 20.26 3.40
N PHE A 51 15.11 19.41 3.73
CA PHE A 51 13.69 19.69 3.58
C PHE A 51 12.85 19.02 4.67
N ASN A 52 11.64 19.54 4.89
CA ASN A 52 10.67 18.94 5.82
C ASN A 52 9.81 17.91 5.07
N LEU A 53 9.73 16.69 5.60
CA LEU A 53 8.94 15.59 5.01
C LEU A 53 7.46 15.93 4.84
N THR A 54 6.91 16.84 5.64
CA THR A 54 5.51 17.27 5.54
C THR A 54 5.26 18.32 4.46
N GLN A 55 6.31 18.95 3.93
CA GLN A 55 6.19 20.09 3.01
C GLN A 55 6.82 19.84 1.64
N ALA A 56 7.73 18.88 1.52
CA ALA A 56 8.42 18.58 0.28
C ALA A 56 8.71 17.09 0.16
N SER A 57 8.98 16.67 -1.09
CA SER A 57 9.31 15.29 -1.46
C SER A 57 10.55 15.25 -2.34
N CYS A 58 11.36 14.23 -2.21
CA CYS A 58 12.59 14.03 -2.97
C CYS A 58 12.50 12.73 -3.78
N CYS A 59 12.56 12.85 -5.11
CA CYS A 59 12.53 11.70 -6.02
C CYS A 59 13.76 11.72 -6.92
N GLN A 60 14.61 10.69 -6.84
CA GLN A 60 15.85 10.59 -7.61
C GLN A 60 16.73 11.87 -7.56
N GLY A 61 16.81 12.50 -6.38
CA GLY A 61 17.58 13.73 -6.17
C GLY A 61 16.87 15.02 -6.59
N GLN A 62 15.65 14.94 -7.13
CA GLN A 62 14.83 16.10 -7.46
C GLN A 62 13.88 16.45 -6.30
N LEU A 63 14.10 17.62 -5.71
CA LEU A 63 13.26 18.16 -4.63
C LEU A 63 12.03 18.87 -5.21
N THR A 64 10.84 18.44 -4.80
CA THR A 64 9.55 19.05 -5.15
C THR A 64 8.91 19.63 -3.90
N LEU A 65 8.59 20.93 -3.93
CA LEU A 65 7.95 21.63 -2.82
C LEU A 65 6.43 21.46 -2.86
N ASN A 66 5.78 21.71 -1.72
CA ASN A 66 4.33 21.63 -1.50
C ASN A 66 3.73 20.23 -1.71
N VAL A 67 4.55 19.19 -1.61
CA VAL A 67 4.11 17.79 -1.68
C VAL A 67 4.75 17.07 -0.51
N SER A 68 3.94 16.53 0.40
CA SER A 68 4.45 15.79 1.56
C SER A 68 5.02 14.43 1.14
N GLN A 69 6.27 14.15 1.53
CA GLN A 69 6.92 12.86 1.32
C GLN A 69 6.20 11.72 2.06
N LEU A 70 5.43 12.05 3.10
CA LEU A 70 4.69 11.07 3.90
C LEU A 70 3.46 10.50 3.19
N VAL A 71 2.96 11.20 2.16
CA VAL A 71 1.73 10.83 1.44
C VAL A 71 1.96 10.75 -0.06
N SER A 72 3.21 10.79 -0.51
CA SER A 72 3.56 10.69 -1.91
C SER A 72 4.56 9.57 -2.15
N ASP A 73 4.56 9.07 -3.37
CA ASP A 73 5.50 8.07 -3.86
C ASP A 73 6.18 8.58 -5.14
N CYS A 74 7.26 7.94 -5.57
CA CYS A 74 8.08 8.44 -6.67
C CYS A 74 7.85 7.69 -7.98
N CYS A 75 7.51 8.44 -9.03
CA CYS A 75 7.49 7.97 -10.41
C CYS A 75 8.66 8.60 -11.17
N GLY A 76 9.81 7.93 -11.14
CA GLY A 76 11.07 8.53 -11.59
C GLY A 76 11.45 9.72 -10.70
N CYS A 77 11.70 10.89 -11.29
CA CYS A 77 12.05 12.12 -10.57
C CYS A 77 10.84 12.91 -10.05
N ARG A 78 9.62 12.41 -10.24
CA ARG A 78 8.38 13.14 -9.91
C ARG A 78 7.62 12.45 -8.78
N PRO A 79 7.26 13.16 -7.71
CA PRO A 79 6.34 12.61 -6.73
C PRO A 79 4.92 12.55 -7.29
N TYR A 80 4.13 11.59 -6.82
CA TYR A 80 2.71 11.44 -7.12
C TYR A 80 1.95 11.00 -5.86
N ASP A 81 0.64 11.22 -5.86
CA ASP A 81 -0.25 10.77 -4.78
C ASP A 81 -0.72 9.33 -5.07
N PRO A 82 -0.27 8.30 -4.33
CA PRO A 82 -0.65 6.91 -4.57
C PRO A 82 -2.13 6.62 -4.26
N LEU A 83 -2.84 7.51 -3.56
CA LEU A 83 -4.28 7.37 -3.32
C LEU A 83 -5.08 7.63 -4.58
N ASN A 84 -4.69 8.63 -5.36
CA ASN A 84 -5.44 9.12 -6.52
C ASN A 84 -4.72 8.90 -7.86
N GLN A 85 -3.48 8.44 -7.86
CA GLN A 85 -2.66 8.29 -9.06
C GLN A 85 -1.87 6.98 -9.03
N LEU A 86 -1.48 6.50 -10.22
CA LEU A 86 -0.54 5.39 -10.39
C LEU A 86 0.63 5.84 -11.26
N CYS A 87 1.79 5.25 -11.00
CA CYS A 87 2.93 5.29 -11.91
C CYS A 87 2.94 4.06 -12.81
N CYS A 88 2.70 4.25 -14.12
CA CYS A 88 2.68 3.20 -15.13
C CYS A 88 3.75 3.50 -16.19
N ASP A 89 4.79 2.67 -16.31
CA ASP A 89 5.93 2.87 -17.23
C ASP A 89 6.47 4.32 -17.22
N SER A 90 6.79 4.81 -16.02
CA SER A 90 7.29 6.18 -15.77
C SER A 90 6.32 7.31 -16.11
N ARG A 91 5.03 7.01 -16.28
CA ARG A 91 3.95 7.99 -16.48
C ARG A 91 3.00 7.99 -15.29
N ILE A 92 2.76 9.18 -14.73
CA ILE A 92 1.76 9.37 -13.67
C ILE A 92 0.38 9.49 -14.33
N LEU A 93 -0.56 8.63 -13.93
CA LEU A 93 -1.93 8.59 -14.43
C LEU A 93 -2.91 8.71 -13.27
N THR A 94 -4.00 9.46 -13.45
CA THR A 94 -5.05 9.62 -12.44
C THR A 94 -5.97 8.41 -12.40
N ARG A 95 -6.25 7.89 -11.21
CA ARG A 95 -7.22 6.82 -10.96
C ARG A 95 -8.63 7.33 -11.28
N THR A 96 -9.21 6.82 -12.36
CA THR A 96 -10.63 7.03 -12.67
C THR A 96 -11.53 5.97 -12.03
N GLN A 97 -10.97 4.82 -11.67
CA GLN A 97 -11.69 3.65 -11.14
C GLN A 97 -10.99 3.07 -9.89
N PRO A 98 -11.75 2.47 -8.96
CA PRO A 98 -11.21 1.94 -7.72
C PRO A 98 -10.24 0.77 -7.93
N HIS A 99 -10.47 -0.06 -8.95
CA HIS A 99 -9.62 -1.22 -9.28
C HIS A 99 -8.74 -0.99 -10.51
N ALA A 100 -8.43 0.28 -10.80
CA ALA A 100 -7.50 0.65 -11.86
C ALA A 100 -6.08 0.10 -11.59
N LYS A 101 -5.51 -0.55 -12.60
CA LYS A 101 -4.14 -1.10 -12.62
C LYS A 101 -3.40 -0.66 -13.87
N CYS A 102 -2.07 -0.78 -13.86
CA CYS A 102 -1.23 -0.45 -15.01
C CYS A 102 -1.20 -1.59 -16.04
N CYS A 103 -1.44 -1.23 -17.30
CA CYS A 103 -1.15 -2.06 -18.47
C CYS A 103 -0.13 -1.34 -19.37
N GLY A 104 1.16 -1.49 -19.05
CA GLY A 104 2.21 -0.71 -19.71
C GLY A 104 2.08 0.77 -19.36
N LYS A 105 1.80 1.62 -20.36
CA LYS A 105 1.67 3.10 -20.21
C LYS A 105 0.25 3.60 -19.96
N GLU A 106 -0.72 2.69 -19.84
CA GLU A 106 -2.15 3.02 -19.69
C GLU A 106 -2.74 2.35 -18.44
N LEU A 107 -3.91 2.85 -18.01
CA LEU A 107 -4.71 2.25 -16.94
C LEU A 107 -5.76 1.32 -17.53
N TYR A 108 -6.06 0.24 -16.81
CA TYR A 108 -7.20 -0.63 -17.09
C TYR A 108 -7.94 -1.00 -15.81
N ASP A 109 -9.22 -1.29 -15.93
CA ASP A 109 -10.05 -1.81 -14.85
C ASP A 109 -9.92 -3.33 -14.74
N GLU A 110 -9.44 -3.87 -13.63
CA GLU A 110 -9.36 -5.33 -13.45
C GLU A 110 -10.73 -6.03 -13.42
N ASP A 111 -11.79 -5.29 -13.06
CA ASP A 111 -13.13 -5.85 -12.98
C ASP A 111 -13.70 -6.12 -14.38
N HIS A 112 -13.48 -5.18 -15.31
CA HIS A 112 -14.11 -5.14 -16.63
C HIS A 112 -13.15 -5.34 -17.80
N GLN A 113 -11.84 -5.35 -17.55
CA GLN A 113 -10.81 -5.42 -18.58
C GLN A 113 -9.68 -6.38 -18.20
N LEU A 114 -8.92 -6.80 -19.21
CA LEU A 114 -7.74 -7.64 -19.09
C LEU A 114 -6.56 -6.94 -19.75
N CYS A 115 -5.39 -7.00 -19.09
CA CYS A 115 -4.14 -6.58 -19.69
C CYS A 115 -3.40 -7.81 -20.23
N CYS A 116 -3.47 -8.02 -21.54
CA CYS A 116 -2.85 -9.15 -22.22
C CYS A 116 -1.61 -8.73 -23.01
N GLY A 117 -0.75 -9.68 -23.35
CA GLY A 117 0.50 -9.45 -24.06
C GLY A 117 1.72 -9.47 -23.14
N ASN A 118 2.88 -9.14 -23.71
CA ASN A 118 4.14 -9.10 -22.98
C ASN A 118 4.83 -7.75 -23.20
N VAL A 119 5.88 -7.48 -22.44
CA VAL A 119 6.61 -6.20 -22.52
C VAL A 119 7.29 -6.01 -23.88
N LEU A 120 7.69 -7.10 -24.55
CA LEU A 120 8.44 -7.06 -25.82
C LEU A 120 7.56 -6.75 -27.04
N LYS A 121 6.39 -7.37 -27.12
CA LYS A 121 5.41 -7.20 -28.22
C LYS A 121 4.38 -6.10 -27.93
N GLY A 122 4.40 -5.56 -26.70
CA GLY A 122 3.43 -4.61 -26.21
C GLY A 122 2.28 -5.30 -25.47
N ARG A 123 1.79 -4.64 -24.43
CA ARG A 123 0.58 -5.04 -23.72
C ARG A 123 -0.63 -4.33 -24.32
N LYS A 124 -1.78 -5.00 -24.35
CA LYS A 124 -3.06 -4.51 -24.86
C LYS A 124 -4.11 -4.65 -23.77
N VAL A 125 -4.97 -3.64 -23.65
CA VAL A 125 -6.15 -3.69 -22.80
C VAL A 125 -7.31 -4.25 -23.61
N LEU A 126 -7.87 -5.36 -23.16
CA LEU A 126 -9.02 -6.04 -23.78
C LEU A 126 -10.22 -5.94 -22.84
N ALA A 127 -11.42 -5.74 -23.39
CA ALA A 127 -12.66 -5.81 -22.61
C ALA A 127 -12.91 -7.26 -22.17
N LYS A 128 -13.09 -7.47 -20.87
CA LYS A 128 -13.30 -8.79 -20.27
C LYS A 128 -14.73 -9.23 -20.53
N MET A 129 -14.91 -10.29 -21.30
CA MET A 129 -16.24 -10.78 -21.67
C MET A 129 -16.92 -11.55 -20.54
N SER A 130 -16.15 -12.19 -19.65
CA SER A 130 -16.66 -12.97 -18.52
C SER A 130 -15.60 -13.12 -17.42
N SER A 131 -16.02 -13.48 -16.21
CA SER A 131 -15.11 -13.81 -15.10
C SER A 131 -14.16 -14.98 -15.38
N HIS A 132 -14.44 -15.78 -16.41
CA HIS A 132 -13.65 -16.93 -16.84
C HIS A 132 -12.62 -16.58 -17.93
N HIS A 133 -12.66 -15.36 -18.48
CA HIS A 133 -11.70 -14.96 -19.50
C HIS A 133 -10.31 -14.70 -18.90
N ARG A 134 -9.27 -15.20 -19.59
CA ARG A 134 -7.86 -15.09 -19.23
C ARG A 134 -7.04 -14.69 -20.45
N CYS A 135 -5.83 -14.19 -20.23
CA CYS A 135 -4.92 -13.86 -21.32
C CYS A 135 -4.14 -15.09 -21.79
N CYS A 136 -4.00 -15.24 -23.11
CA CYS A 136 -3.05 -16.13 -23.76
C CYS A 136 -2.30 -15.31 -24.81
N GLY A 137 -1.01 -15.04 -24.57
CA GLY A 137 -0.30 -14.05 -25.38
C GLY A 137 -1.00 -12.69 -25.31
N ASP A 138 -1.27 -12.08 -26.46
CA ASP A 138 -2.01 -10.82 -26.60
C ASP A 138 -3.52 -11.01 -26.89
N HIS A 139 -4.03 -12.24 -26.76
CA HIS A 139 -5.44 -12.58 -26.90
C HIS A 139 -6.09 -12.93 -25.56
N GLN A 140 -7.42 -12.86 -25.50
CA GLN A 140 -8.20 -13.40 -24.39
C GLN A 140 -8.92 -14.69 -24.80
N PHE A 141 -9.08 -15.62 -23.86
CA PHE A 141 -9.81 -16.87 -24.05
C PHE A 141 -10.63 -17.23 -22.82
N ASP A 142 -11.70 -17.99 -23.01
CA ASP A 142 -12.47 -18.54 -21.89
C ASP A 142 -11.84 -19.86 -21.40
N GLN A 143 -11.39 -19.86 -20.14
CA GLN A 143 -10.75 -21.03 -19.52
C GLN A 143 -11.68 -22.25 -19.37
N GLN A 144 -12.99 -22.09 -19.58
CA GLN A 144 -13.95 -23.20 -19.55
C GLN A 144 -14.03 -23.97 -20.87
N SER A 145 -13.59 -23.36 -21.98
CA SER A 145 -13.69 -23.96 -23.32
C SER A 145 -12.33 -24.15 -23.99
N HIS A 146 -11.34 -23.34 -23.64
CA HIS A 146 -10.01 -23.34 -24.23
C HIS A 146 -8.91 -23.35 -23.15
N CYS A 147 -7.71 -23.78 -23.51
CA CYS A 147 -6.49 -23.58 -22.74
C CYS A 147 -5.47 -22.76 -23.53
N CYS A 148 -4.44 -22.24 -22.86
CA CYS A 148 -3.35 -21.52 -23.51
C CYS A 148 -2.14 -22.45 -23.69
N CYS A 149 -1.76 -22.76 -24.94
CA CYS A 149 -0.54 -23.53 -25.20
C CYS A 149 0.69 -22.63 -25.06
N SER A 150 1.72 -23.08 -24.34
CA SER A 150 2.94 -22.30 -24.10
C SER A 150 3.79 -22.07 -25.35
N GLU A 151 3.73 -22.97 -26.35
CA GLU A 151 4.56 -22.89 -27.56
C GLU A 151 4.05 -21.84 -28.56
N THR A 152 2.74 -21.81 -28.78
CA THR A 152 2.11 -20.93 -29.77
C THR A 152 1.59 -19.63 -29.16
N LEU A 153 1.47 -19.55 -27.83
CA LEU A 153 0.77 -18.48 -27.12
C LEU A 153 -0.62 -18.20 -27.72
N SER A 154 -1.27 -19.26 -28.20
CA SER A 154 -2.60 -19.22 -28.82
C SER A 154 -3.59 -20.03 -27.96
N PRO A 155 -4.86 -19.57 -27.87
CA PRO A 155 -5.94 -20.37 -27.30
C PRO A 155 -6.22 -21.60 -28.17
N GLU A 156 -6.24 -22.78 -27.55
CA GLU A 156 -6.61 -24.05 -28.19
C GLU A 156 -7.75 -24.72 -27.40
N PRO A 157 -8.61 -25.52 -28.05
CA PRO A 157 -9.67 -26.23 -27.35
C PRO A 157 -9.10 -27.19 -26.30
N LEU A 158 -9.86 -27.43 -25.22
CA LEU A 158 -9.39 -28.25 -24.08
C LEU A 158 -8.96 -29.69 -24.43
N ASN A 159 -9.36 -30.20 -25.59
CA ASN A 159 -8.97 -31.52 -26.09
C ASN A 159 -7.62 -31.53 -26.84
N ALA A 160 -6.99 -30.37 -27.06
CA ALA A 160 -5.70 -30.29 -27.71
C ALA A 160 -4.62 -31.00 -26.88
N SER A 161 -3.60 -31.55 -27.56
CA SER A 161 -2.50 -32.28 -26.93
C SER A 161 -1.78 -31.46 -25.86
N CYS A 162 -1.64 -30.15 -26.07
CA CYS A 162 -1.03 -29.24 -25.10
C CYS A 162 -1.88 -29.10 -23.82
N CYS A 163 -3.22 -29.21 -23.94
CA CYS A 163 -4.17 -29.06 -22.84
C CYS A 163 -4.37 -30.38 -22.06
N ALA A 164 -4.06 -31.52 -22.68
CA ALA A 164 -4.22 -32.85 -22.09
C ALA A 164 -3.43 -33.03 -20.78
N SER A 165 -2.31 -32.30 -20.63
CA SER A 165 -1.44 -32.32 -19.45
C SER A 165 -1.95 -31.44 -18.29
N THR A 166 -2.91 -30.54 -18.57
CA THR A 166 -3.40 -29.52 -17.61
C THR A 166 -4.74 -29.85 -16.93
N SER A 167 -5.30 -31.04 -17.18
CA SER A 167 -6.51 -31.52 -16.50
C SER A 167 -6.36 -31.72 -14.98
N SER A 168 -5.15 -31.55 -14.43
CA SER A 168 -4.86 -31.60 -12.99
C SER A 168 -4.82 -30.24 -12.29
N ASN A 169 -4.95 -29.11 -12.99
CA ASN A 169 -4.93 -27.77 -12.38
C ASN A 169 -6.02 -26.82 -12.93
N VAL A 170 -7.18 -27.36 -13.32
CA VAL A 170 -8.39 -26.53 -13.26
C VAL A 170 -8.58 -26.18 -11.79
N SER A 171 -8.57 -24.90 -11.47
CA SER A 171 -8.92 -24.35 -10.17
C SER A 171 -10.30 -24.85 -9.73
N LYS A 172 -10.38 -26.06 -9.19
CA LYS A 172 -11.30 -26.35 -8.11
C LYS A 172 -10.84 -25.43 -7.00
N LYS A 173 -11.46 -24.25 -6.90
CA LYS A 173 -11.52 -23.57 -5.60
C LYS A 173 -11.90 -24.67 -4.61
N PRO A 174 -11.15 -24.91 -3.53
CA PRO A 174 -11.68 -25.76 -2.48
C PRO A 174 -12.91 -25.01 -1.98
N THR A 175 -14.10 -25.39 -2.47
CA THR A 175 -15.34 -25.10 -1.78
C THR A 175 -15.22 -25.91 -0.49
N CYS A 176 -14.55 -25.30 0.49
CA CYS A 176 -14.42 -25.82 1.82
C CYS A 176 -15.84 -25.87 2.37
N TRP A 177 -16.48 -27.03 2.21
CA TRP A 177 -17.85 -27.29 2.69
C TRP A 177 -17.95 -27.02 4.20
N PHE A 178 -16.81 -27.06 4.91
CA PHE A 178 -16.65 -26.65 6.30
C PHE A 178 -16.93 -25.16 6.56
N CYS A 179 -16.61 -24.21 5.67
CA CYS A 179 -16.86 -22.78 5.95
C CYS A 179 -18.35 -22.41 5.92
N MET A 180 -19.17 -23.09 5.11
CA MET A 180 -20.62 -22.83 5.07
C MET A 180 -21.34 -23.34 6.33
N ALA A 181 -20.82 -24.38 6.98
CA ALA A 181 -21.34 -24.88 8.25
C ALA A 181 -21.01 -23.92 9.40
N VAL A 182 -19.79 -23.38 9.44
CA VAL A 182 -19.35 -22.46 10.51
C VAL A 182 -20.08 -21.11 10.43
N MET A 183 -20.36 -20.61 9.22
CA MET A 183 -21.11 -19.36 9.06
C MET A 183 -22.60 -19.50 9.43
N LYS A 184 -23.22 -20.66 9.16
CA LYS A 184 -24.59 -20.96 9.64
C LYS A 184 -24.65 -21.15 11.16
N LEU A 185 -23.63 -21.76 11.77
CA LEU A 185 -23.56 -21.93 13.22
C LEU A 185 -23.37 -20.57 13.94
N HIS A 186 -22.53 -19.68 13.38
CA HIS A 186 -22.32 -18.35 13.94
C HIS A 186 -23.57 -17.45 13.81
N ILE A 187 -24.30 -17.53 12.69
CA ILE A 187 -25.57 -16.79 12.50
C ILE A 187 -26.66 -17.30 13.45
N MET A 188 -26.74 -18.61 13.70
CA MET A 188 -27.70 -19.16 14.68
C MET A 188 -27.34 -18.80 16.12
N ILE A 189 -26.06 -18.80 16.50
CA ILE A 189 -25.59 -18.43 17.83
C ILE A 189 -25.83 -16.94 18.11
N VAL A 190 -25.53 -16.05 17.15
CA VAL A 190 -25.79 -14.60 17.29
C VAL A 190 -27.29 -14.32 17.38
N CYS A 191 -28.13 -15.06 16.63
CA CYS A 191 -29.58 -14.92 16.70
C CYS A 191 -30.13 -15.38 18.06
N HIS A 192 -29.64 -16.49 18.62
CA HIS A 192 -30.07 -16.99 19.92
C HIS A 192 -29.61 -16.10 21.09
N LEU A 193 -28.40 -15.52 21.00
CA LEU A 193 -27.88 -14.53 21.96
C LEU A 193 -28.66 -13.20 21.89
N CYS A 194 -29.07 -12.75 20.70
CA CYS A 194 -29.92 -11.56 20.56
C CYS A 194 -31.31 -11.78 21.18
N VAL A 195 -31.92 -12.95 21.01
CA VAL A 195 -33.22 -13.26 21.63
C VAL A 195 -33.11 -13.40 23.15
N TYR A 196 -32.03 -14.01 23.66
CA TYR A 196 -31.75 -14.05 25.10
C TYR A 196 -31.49 -12.66 25.69
N PHE A 197 -30.76 -11.79 24.98
CA PHE A 197 -30.50 -10.41 25.43
C PHE A 197 -31.80 -9.60 25.50
N VAL A 198 -32.68 -9.72 24.50
CA VAL A 198 -33.99 -9.05 24.50
C VAL A 198 -34.91 -9.59 25.60
N LEU A 199 -34.91 -10.91 25.86
CA LEU A 199 -35.71 -11.51 26.94
C LEU A 199 -35.16 -11.20 28.34
N PHE A 200 -33.83 -11.07 28.50
CA PHE A 200 -33.20 -10.67 29.76
C PHE A 200 -33.57 -9.23 30.13
N PHE A 201 -33.61 -8.33 29.14
CA PHE A 201 -34.07 -6.95 29.31
C PHE A 201 -35.56 -6.84 29.67
N PHE A 202 -36.41 -7.75 29.19
CA PHE A 202 -37.82 -7.79 29.59
C PHE A 202 -38.04 -8.34 31.00
N SER A 203 -37.13 -9.17 31.52
CA SER A 203 -37.27 -9.79 32.85
C SER A 203 -36.77 -8.91 34.00
N THR A 204 -35.93 -7.89 33.77
CA THR A 204 -35.34 -7.06 34.84
C THR A 204 -35.99 -5.68 35.03
N GLY A 205 -37.09 -5.36 34.34
CA GLY A 205 -38.00 -4.28 34.74
C GLY A 205 -37.40 -2.87 34.88
N GLU A 206 -36.29 -2.54 34.24
CA GLU A 206 -35.65 -1.22 34.29
C GLU A 206 -35.75 -0.53 32.92
N LEU A 207 -36.98 -0.18 32.52
CA LEU A 207 -37.25 0.66 31.35
C LEU A 207 -37.90 1.99 31.73
N THR A 208 -37.38 2.67 32.74
CA THR A 208 -37.71 4.09 32.97
C THR A 208 -36.57 4.79 33.70
N ARG A 209 -35.50 5.20 32.99
CA ARG A 209 -34.69 6.42 33.32
C ARG A 209 -33.43 6.72 32.47
N VAL A 210 -33.32 6.30 31.20
CA VAL A 210 -32.17 6.72 30.35
C VAL A 210 -32.61 7.32 29.02
N LEU A 211 -33.54 8.28 29.07
CA LEU A 211 -33.89 9.13 27.93
C LEU A 211 -33.77 10.63 28.24
N GLN A 212 -32.95 11.04 29.21
CA GLN A 212 -32.86 12.49 29.50
C GLN A 212 -31.50 13.08 29.90
N THR A 213 -30.39 12.34 29.88
CA THR A 213 -29.07 12.98 29.97
C THR A 213 -28.09 12.30 29.01
N GLY A 214 -27.88 12.92 27.86
CA GLY A 214 -26.81 12.56 26.94
C GLY A 214 -25.45 12.76 27.62
N LYS A 215 -24.80 11.66 27.99
CA LYS A 215 -23.34 11.49 28.14
C LYS A 215 -23.09 10.09 28.69
N VAL A 216 -22.47 9.24 27.89
CA VAL A 216 -21.78 8.05 28.40
C VAL A 216 -20.36 8.12 27.88
N ALA A 217 -19.46 8.48 28.80
CA ALA A 217 -18.03 8.27 28.66
C ALA A 217 -17.72 6.85 29.13
N PHE A 218 -16.95 6.09 28.35
CA PHE A 218 -16.28 4.89 28.84
C PHE A 218 -14.78 5.04 28.57
N GLY A 219 -14.04 5.15 29.68
CA GLY A 219 -12.60 5.13 29.72
C GLY A 219 -12.06 3.73 29.40
N LEU A 220 -10.95 3.70 28.69
CA LEU A 220 -10.13 2.53 28.44
C LEU A 220 -8.80 2.77 29.16
N GLU A 221 -8.44 1.87 30.08
CA GLU A 221 -7.07 1.71 30.60
C GLU A 221 -6.70 0.21 30.61
N PRO A 222 -5.40 -0.12 30.60
CA PRO A 222 -4.85 -1.00 29.58
C PRO A 222 -4.51 -2.42 30.05
N TYR A 223 -4.27 -3.28 29.06
CA TYR A 223 -3.65 -4.60 29.16
C TYR A 223 -2.24 -4.52 29.77
N ASN A 224 -1.97 -5.40 30.74
CA ASN A 224 -0.64 -5.83 31.15
C ASN A 224 -0.61 -7.36 31.07
#